data_AF-A0A2T2SBF9-F1
#
_entry.id   AF-A0A2T2SBF9-F1
#
_cell.length_a   1.000
_cell.length_b   1.000
_cell.length_c   1.000
_cell.angle_alpha   90.00
_cell.angle_beta   90.00
_cell.angle_gamma   90.00
#
_symmetry.space_group_name_H-M   'P 1'
#
loop_
_entity.id
_entity.type
_entity.pdbx_description
1 polymer ?
#
loop_
_entity_poly.entity_id
_entity_poly.type
_entity_poly.pdbx_seq_one_letter_code
_entity_poly.pdbx_strand_id
1 'polypeptide(L)' 'MITKEEKQEIIDRFGNGPHDTGTPEVQIAIFTKRIEHLTEHLEEHPNDNSTRHGLLDLVGKPTRGVPAVAGRPLLYEWTC' A
#
# COMPACT_ATOMS: atom_id res chain seq x y z
N MET A 1 -0.14 12.89 1.90
CA MET A 1 0.88 12.15 2.68
C MET A 1 0.18 11.54 3.88
N ILE A 2 0.37 10.25 4.14
CA ILE A 2 -0.36 9.54 5.21
C ILE A 2 0.09 10.04 6.59
N THR A 3 -0.88 10.41 7.42
CA THR A 3 -0.68 10.86 8.80
C THR A 3 -0.26 9.71 9.72
N LYS A 4 0.16 10.02 10.95
CA LYS A 4 0.49 8.97 11.93
C LYS A 4 -0.74 8.22 12.41
N GLU A 5 -1.87 8.91 12.48
CA GLU A 5 -3.17 8.39 12.93
C GLU A 5 -3.68 7.33 11.96
N GLU A 6 -3.71 7.65 10.65
CA GLU A 6 -4.17 6.70 9.63
C GLU A 6 -3.30 5.43 9.57
N LYS A 7 -2.01 5.54 9.85
CA LYS A 7 -1.12 4.37 9.94
C LYS A 7 -1.47 3.49 11.14
N GLN A 8 -1.80 4.08 12.28
CA GLN A 8 -2.20 3.35 13.47
C GLN A 8 -3.52 2.61 13.21
N GLU A 9 -4.50 3.25 12.58
CA GLU A 9 -5.77 2.62 12.20
C GLU A 9 -5.60 1.43 11.25
N ILE A 10 -4.60 1.47 10.37
CA ILE A 10 -4.28 0.35 9.45
C ILE A 10 -3.61 -0.79 10.22
N ILE A 11 -2.70 -0.46 11.15
CA ILE A 11 -2.03 -1.47 12.00
C ILE A 11 -3.05 -2.15 12.92
N ASP A 12 -4.00 -1.42 13.49
CA ASP A 12 -5.04 -2.00 14.35
C ASP A 12 -6.01 -2.90 13.57
N ARG A 13 -6.27 -2.59 12.29
CA ARG A 13 -7.18 -3.38 11.44
C ARG A 13 -6.56 -4.64 10.85
N PHE A 14 -5.28 -4.59 10.48
CA PHE A 14 -4.61 -5.66 9.73
C PHE A 14 -3.46 -6.34 10.48
N GLY A 15 -3.02 -5.78 11.62
CA GLY A 15 -1.98 -6.35 12.45
C GLY A 15 -2.50 -7.50 13.33
N ASN A 16 -1.62 -8.45 13.64
CA ASN A 16 -1.89 -9.49 14.65
C ASN A 16 -1.56 -8.99 16.07
N GLY A 17 -1.02 -7.78 16.19
CA GLY A 17 -0.65 -7.12 17.43
C GLY A 17 -0.28 -5.63 17.20
N PRO A 18 -0.22 -4.83 18.27
CA PRO A 18 -0.10 -3.36 18.21
C PRO A 18 1.26 -2.84 17.67
N HIS A 19 2.21 -3.72 17.37
CA HIS A 19 3.54 -3.37 16.84
C HIS A 19 3.90 -4.14 15.57
N ASP A 20 2.95 -4.87 14.97
CA ASP A 20 3.21 -5.71 13.80
C ASP A 20 3.34 -4.87 12.53
N THR A 21 4.53 -4.30 12.34
CA THR A 21 4.92 -3.55 11.15
C THR A 21 5.48 -4.45 10.05
N GLY A 22 5.82 -5.71 10.35
CA GLY A 22 6.45 -6.64 9.42
C GLY A 22 5.49 -7.53 8.62
N THR A 23 4.20 -7.55 8.98
CA THR A 23 3.22 -8.42 8.33
C THR A 23 2.96 -7.94 6.90
N PRO A 24 2.99 -8.83 5.89
CA PRO A 24 2.77 -8.46 4.50
C PRO A 24 1.40 -7.79 4.29
N GLU A 25 0.37 -8.22 5.02
CA GLU A 25 -0.98 -7.62 4.95
C GLU A 25 -1.01 -6.15 5.40
N VAL A 26 -0.36 -5.81 6.52
CA VAL A 26 -0.26 -4.42 7.01
C VAL A 26 0.50 -3.55 6.02
N GLN A 27 1.61 -4.05 5.47
CA GLN A 27 2.42 -3.32 4.49
C GLN A 27 1.62 -3.06 3.20
N ILE A 28 0.90 -4.05 2.69
CA ILE A 28 0.03 -3.90 1.52
C ILE A 28 -1.02 -2.82 1.79
N ALA A 29 -1.70 -2.85 2.93
CA ALA A 29 -2.71 -1.84 3.28
C ALA A 29 -2.13 -0.41 3.34
N ILE A 30 -0.92 -0.23 3.89
CA ILE A 30 -0.22 1.06 3.91
C ILE A 30 0.13 1.52 2.48
N PHE A 31 0.62 0.61 1.63
CA PHE A 31 0.96 0.94 0.24
C PHE A 31 -0.28 1.29 -0.58
N THR A 32 -1.38 0.56 -0.42
CA THR A 32 -2.65 0.84 -1.10
C THR A 32 -3.14 2.25 -0.77
N LYS A 33 -3.19 2.61 0.53
CA LYS A 33 -3.58 3.97 0.94
C LYS A 33 -2.66 5.05 0.39
N ARG A 34 -1.37 4.75 0.26
CA ARG A 34 -0.40 5.68 -0.32
C ARG A 34 -0.60 5.86 -1.82
N ILE A 35 -0.94 4.79 -2.53
CA ILE A 35 -1.22 4.80 -3.97
C ILE A 35 -2.49 5.59 -4.25
N GLU A 36 -3.56 5.39 -3.46
CA GLU A 36 -4.82 6.15 -3.59
C GLU A 36 -4.54 7.66 -3.50
N HIS A 37 -3.88 8.11 -2.43
CA HIS A 37 -3.53 9.52 -2.27
C HIS A 37 -2.62 10.10 -3.36
N LEU A 38 -1.67 9.30 -3.86
CA LEU A 38 -0.79 9.75 -4.94
C LEU A 38 -1.53 9.82 -6.27
N THR A 39 -2.51 8.95 -6.49
CA THR A 39 -3.36 8.98 -7.67
C THR A 39 -4.20 10.25 -7.69
N GLU A 40 -4.89 10.55 -6.57
CA GLU A 40 -5.67 11.80 -6.43
C GLU A 40 -4.80 13.04 -6.68
N HIS A 41 -3.59 13.07 -6.10
CA HIS A 41 -2.66 14.18 -6.30
C HIS A 41 -2.23 14.35 -7.77
N LEU A 42 -2.04 13.25 -8.50
CA LEU A 42 -1.65 13.28 -9.91
C LEU A 42 -2.81 13.67 -10.84
N GLU A 43 -4.06 13.46 -10.42
CA GLU A 43 -5.23 13.98 -11.14
C GLU A 43 -5.28 15.51 -11.09
N GLU A 44 -4.97 16.10 -9.94
CA GLU A 44 -4.86 17.57 -9.80
C GLU A 44 -3.58 18.13 -10.46
N HIS A 45 -2.50 17.35 -10.46
CA HIS A 45 -1.18 17.74 -10.99
C HIS A 45 -0.66 16.78 -12.08
N PRO A 46 -1.25 16.80 -13.29
CA PRO A 46 -0.92 15.85 -14.36
C PRO A 46 0.50 16.01 -14.92
N ASN A 47 1.16 17.14 -14.68
CA ASN A 47 2.52 17.40 -15.17
C ASN A 47 3.63 16.99 -14.18
N ASP A 48 3.29 16.48 -12.98
CA ASP A 48 4.29 16.02 -12.03
C ASP A 48 4.80 14.60 -12.39
N ASN A 49 5.79 14.56 -13.28
CA ASN A 49 6.42 13.33 -13.74
C ASN A 49 7.31 12.67 -12.66
N SER A 50 7.84 13.46 -11.73
CA SER A 50 8.69 12.94 -10.64
C SER A 50 7.87 12.11 -9.67
N THR A 51 6.69 12.63 -9.29
CA THR A 51 5.75 11.92 -8.42
C THR A 51 5.16 10.68 -9.11
N ARG A 52 4.85 10.76 -10.42
CA ARG A 52 4.41 9.60 -11.22
C ARG A 52 5.46 8.50 -11.26
N HIS A 53 6.74 8.85 -11.43
CA HIS A 53 7.82 7.86 -11.42
C HIS A 53 7.95 7.17 -10.06
N GLY A 54 7.90 7.94 -8.97
CA GLY A 54 7.90 7.41 -7.61
C GLY A 54 6.68 6.50 -7.32
N LEU A 55 5.53 6.79 -7.91
CA LEU A 55 4.34 5.94 -7.81
C LEU A 55 4.53 4.60 -8.53
N LEU A 56 5.10 4.59 -9.74
CA LEU A 56 5.38 3.36 -10.49
C LEU A 56 6.36 2.45 -9.74
N ASP A 57 7.38 3.02 -9.12
CA ASP A 57 8.30 2.28 -8.24
C ASP A 57 7.61 1.70 -7.01
N LEU A 58 6.63 2.41 -6.45
CA LEU A 58 5.84 1.93 -5.31
C LEU A 58 4.91 0.78 -5.69
N VAL A 59 4.35 0.78 -6.90
CA VAL A 59 3.52 -0.34 -7.42
C VAL A 59 4.38 -1.57 -7.74
N GLY A 60 5.65 -1.38 -8.17
CA GLY A 60 6.58 -2.47 -8.45
C GLY A 60 7.30 -3.08 -7.24
N LYS A 61 7.30 -2.40 -6.08
CA LYS A 61 7.92 -2.86 -4.82
C LYS A 61 7.20 -4.00 -4.08
N PRO A 62 5.85 -4.03 -3.95
CA PRO A 62 5.17 -5.06 -3.17
C PRO A 62 5.41 -6.49 -3.69
N THR A 63 5.64 -6.66 -4.99
CA THR A 63 5.79 -7.98 -5.64
C THR A 63 7.09 -8.71 -5.29
N ARG A 64 8.10 -8.04 -4.71
CA ARG A 64 9.42 -8.65 -4.47
C ARG A 64 9.59 -9.31 -3.10
N GLY A 65 8.64 -9.09 -2.17
CA GLY A 65 8.76 -9.52 -0.77
C GLY A 65 7.64 -10.42 -0.25
N VAL A 66 6.57 -10.65 -1.01
CA VAL A 66 5.50 -11.58 -0.62
C VAL A 66 5.81 -12.96 -1.21
N PRO A 67 6.11 -13.99 -0.39
CA PRO A 67 6.01 -15.36 -0.89
C PRO A 67 4.56 -15.58 -1.33
N ALA A 68 4.35 -16.28 -2.45
CA ALA A 68 3.03 -16.66 -2.92
C ALA A 68 2.27 -17.36 -1.78
N VAL A 69 1.39 -16.65 -1.11
CA VAL A 69 0.58 -17.17 -0.01
C VAL A 69 -0.53 -18.03 -0.64
N ALA A 70 -0.22 -19.31 -0.81
CA ALA A 70 -1.21 -20.32 -1.13
C ALA A 70 -2.28 -20.33 -0.02
N GLY A 71 -3.49 -19.83 -0.32
CA GLY A 71 -4.69 -20.18 0.45
C GLY A 71 -5.46 -19.07 1.19
N ARG A 72 -5.24 -17.77 0.94
CA ARG A 72 -6.17 -16.72 1.41
C ARG A 72 -6.79 -15.95 0.22
N PRO A 73 -8.06 -16.24 -0.16
CA PRO A 73 -8.66 -15.75 -1.41
C PRO A 73 -9.13 -14.27 -1.39
N LEU A 74 -8.95 -13.52 -0.30
CA LEU A 74 -9.54 -12.18 -0.17
C LEU A 74 -8.76 -11.03 -0.83
N LEU A 75 -7.53 -11.26 -1.30
CA LEU A 75 -6.68 -10.20 -1.90
C LEU A 75 -6.45 -10.37 -3.41
N TYR A 76 -7.06 -11.37 -4.03
CA TYR A 76 -6.89 -11.64 -5.47
C TYR A 76 -7.86 -10.85 -6.37
N GLU A 77 -8.76 -10.05 -5.81
CA GLU A 77 -9.66 -9.17 -6.57
C GLU A 77 -9.00 -7.85 -7.02
N TRP A 78 -7.75 -7.60 -6.60
CA TRP A 78 -6.99 -6.38 -6.90
C TRP A 78 -5.71 -6.62 -7.72
N THR A 79 -5.46 -7.86 -8.15
CA THR A 79 -4.26 -8.21 -8.93
C THR A 79 -4.55 -8.75 -10.34
N CYS A 80 -5.80 -8.67 -10.81
CA CYS A 80 -6.15 -8.92 -12.20
C CYS A 80 -7.12 -7.85 -12.74
#